data_AF-A0A7V9UEI4-F1
#
_entry.id   AF-A0A7V9UEI4-F1
#
_cell.length_a   1.000
_cell.length_b   1.000
_cell.length_c   1.000
_cell.angle_alpha   90.00
_cell.angle_beta   90.00
_cell.angle_gamma   90.00
#
_symmetry.space_group_name_H-M   'P 1'
#
loop_
_entity.id
_entity.type
_entity.pdbx_description
1 polymer ?
#
loop_
_entity_poly.entity_id
_entity_poly.type
_entity_poly.pdbx_seq_one_letter_code
_entity_poly.pdbx_strand_id
1 'polypeptide(L)'
;MRAFAAVWVVLLVLAPQAFAAEHEDLANDISNQVMSPFCPGVTLHDCPSDTALELRREIEGWAADGMTRDEIMTMLEEQYGPEIRAVPAASGSGLFAWILPVAGLLGAAGAGVWLSKRFSSRRGPDDSPVGAPGTTEELRKLESELRGLRGEP
;
A
#
# COMPACT_ATOMS: atom_id res chain seq x y z
N MET A 1 14.92 32.65 -42.54
CA MET A 1 15.77 31.43 -42.60
C MET A 1 16.80 31.35 -41.48
N ARG A 2 17.51 32.42 -41.12
CA ARG A 2 18.53 32.39 -40.03
C ARG A 2 17.97 32.23 -38.60
N ALA A 3 16.74 32.67 -38.34
CA ALA A 3 16.10 32.55 -37.03
C ALA A 3 15.73 31.10 -36.64
N PHE A 4 15.39 30.26 -37.64
CA PHE A 4 15.06 28.84 -37.39
C PHE A 4 16.27 28.01 -36.98
N ALA A 5 17.46 28.34 -37.51
CA ALA A 5 18.70 27.68 -37.13
C ALA A 5 19.13 28.00 -35.70
N ALA A 6 18.92 29.25 -35.25
CA ALA A 6 19.22 29.66 -33.88
C ALA A 6 18.29 28.98 -32.85
N VAL A 7 17.00 28.84 -33.16
CA VAL A 7 16.04 28.14 -32.30
C VAL A 7 16.33 26.64 -32.21
N TRP A 8 16.73 26.01 -33.33
CA TRP A 8 17.14 24.60 -33.34
C TRP A 8 18.41 24.34 -32.55
N VAL A 9 19.41 25.22 -32.63
CA VAL A 9 20.65 25.10 -31.85
C VAL A 9 20.40 25.29 -30.36
N VAL A 10 19.51 26.21 -29.97
CA VAL A 10 19.14 26.40 -28.55
C VAL A 10 18.35 25.19 -28.01
N LEU A 11 17.46 24.60 -28.80
CA LEU A 11 16.74 23.36 -28.44
C LEU A 11 17.66 22.15 -28.29
N LEU A 12 18.67 22.01 -29.14
CA LEU A 12 19.68 20.94 -29.07
C LEU A 12 20.60 21.08 -27.84
N VAL A 13 20.87 22.32 -27.41
CA VAL A 13 21.70 22.58 -26.24
C VAL A 13 20.92 22.38 -24.93
N LEU A 14 19.60 22.56 -24.88
CA LEU A 14 18.80 22.40 -23.65
C LEU A 14 18.36 20.96 -23.31
N ALA A 15 18.36 20.02 -24.25
CA ALA A 15 18.02 18.62 -23.96
C ALA A 15 18.96 17.91 -22.96
N PRO A 16 20.30 18.05 -23.02
CA PRO A 16 21.20 17.31 -22.13
C PRO A 16 21.11 17.73 -20.65
N GLN A 17 20.78 18.99 -20.34
CA GLN A 17 20.66 19.44 -18.94
C GLN A 17 19.42 18.88 -18.23
N ALA A 18 18.36 18.54 -18.95
CA ALA A 18 17.18 17.90 -18.37
C ALA A 18 17.46 16.42 -18.04
N PHE A 19 18.18 15.72 -18.92
CA PHE A 19 18.60 14.33 -18.67
C PHE A 19 19.53 14.24 -17.46
N ALA A 20 20.57 15.08 -17.38
CA ALA A 20 21.53 15.03 -16.27
C ALA A 20 20.88 15.23 -14.88
N ALA A 21 19.92 16.16 -14.77
CA ALA A 21 19.18 16.39 -13.52
C ALA A 21 18.28 15.19 -13.16
N GLU A 22 17.62 14.58 -14.16
CA GLU A 22 16.78 13.40 -13.96
C GLU A 22 17.60 12.18 -13.49
N HIS A 23 18.86 12.05 -13.92
CA HIS A 23 19.76 10.96 -13.52
C HIS A 23 20.31 11.11 -12.10
N GLU A 24 20.70 12.32 -11.68
CA GLU A 24 21.11 12.57 -10.28
C GLU A 24 19.94 12.33 -9.31
N ASP A 25 18.72 12.72 -9.70
CA ASP A 25 17.51 12.45 -8.91
C ASP A 25 17.22 10.94 -8.82
N LEU A 26 17.44 10.19 -9.91
CA LEU A 26 17.26 8.75 -9.95
C LEU A 26 18.22 8.01 -9.02
N ALA A 27 19.52 8.33 -9.09
CA ALA A 27 20.54 7.68 -8.28
C ALA A 27 20.33 7.95 -6.78
N ASN A 28 19.98 9.20 -6.43
CA ASN A 28 19.63 9.55 -5.06
C ASN A 28 18.41 8.79 -4.56
N ASP A 29 17.35 8.67 -5.35
CA ASP A 29 16.15 7.95 -4.93
C ASP A 29 16.39 6.44 -4.77
N ILE A 30 17.20 5.83 -5.65
CA ILE A 30 17.63 4.43 -5.50
C ILE A 30 18.41 4.23 -4.20
N SER A 31 19.36 5.13 -3.90
CA SER A 31 20.18 5.03 -2.67
C SER A 31 19.36 5.14 -1.36
N ASN A 32 18.19 5.77 -1.41
CA ASN A 32 17.26 5.88 -0.28
C ASN A 32 16.36 4.66 -0.11
N GLN A 33 16.10 3.90 -1.18
CA GLN A 33 15.23 2.71 -1.17
C GLN A 33 16.01 1.41 -0.91
N VAL A 34 17.34 1.50 -0.88
CA VAL A 34 18.27 0.39 -0.71
C VAL A 34 18.90 0.44 0.68
N MET A 35 18.90 -0.69 1.39
CA MET A 35 19.64 -0.85 2.64
C MET A 35 21.13 -1.00 2.36
N SER A 36 21.98 -0.40 3.20
CA SER A 36 23.42 -0.55 3.03
C SER A 36 23.87 -1.97 3.40
N PRO A 37 24.56 -2.71 2.52
CA PRO A 37 25.17 -3.99 2.88
C PRO A 37 26.38 -3.82 3.83
N PHE A 38 26.90 -2.60 3.95
CA PHE A 38 28.09 -2.28 4.73
C PHE A 38 27.77 -1.72 6.12
N CYS A 39 26.61 -1.08 6.27
CA CYS A 39 26.16 -0.48 7.52
C CYS A 39 24.79 -1.08 7.93
N PRO A 40 24.70 -1.84 9.03
CA PRO A 40 23.43 -2.43 9.44
C PRO A 40 22.43 -1.36 9.91
N GLY A 41 21.19 -1.45 9.41
CA GLY A 41 20.07 -0.63 9.86
C GLY A 41 20.01 0.80 9.30
N VAL A 42 20.82 1.11 8.28
CA VAL A 42 20.76 2.40 7.57
C VAL A 42 20.67 2.18 6.06
N THR A 43 20.14 3.18 5.36
CA THR A 43 20.07 3.19 3.89
C THR A 43 21.47 3.33 3.29
N LEU A 44 21.61 2.98 2.01
CA LEU A 44 22.84 3.24 1.27
C LEU A 44 23.17 4.73 1.30
N HIS A 45 22.16 5.62 1.24
CA HIS A 45 22.27 7.07 1.33
C HIS A 45 22.82 7.61 2.68
N ASP A 46 22.57 6.92 3.79
CA ASP A 46 22.96 7.41 5.12
C ASP A 46 24.23 6.74 5.67
N CYS A 47 24.74 5.69 5.01
CA CYS A 47 25.97 5.01 5.41
C CYS A 47 27.22 5.88 5.11
N PRO A 48 28.05 6.23 6.11
CA PRO A 48 29.25 7.07 5.93
C PRO A 48 30.48 6.30 5.44
N SER A 49 30.34 5.02 5.04
CA SER A 49 31.47 4.19 4.59
C SER A 49 31.97 4.62 3.20
N ASP A 50 33.29 4.61 3.00
CA ASP A 50 33.89 4.84 1.67
C ASP A 50 33.38 3.84 0.63
N THR A 51 33.14 2.59 1.02
CA THR A 51 32.58 1.57 0.14
C THR A 51 31.13 1.85 -0.26
N ALA A 52 30.36 2.49 0.61
CA ALA A 52 28.98 2.91 0.30
C ALA A 52 28.98 4.09 -0.67
N LEU A 53 29.96 5.00 -0.54
CA LEU A 53 30.13 6.12 -1.46
C LEU A 53 30.56 5.63 -2.85
N GLU A 54 31.47 4.66 -2.93
CA GLU A 54 31.88 4.02 -4.19
C GLU A 54 30.67 3.42 -4.91
N LEU A 55 29.82 2.68 -4.20
CA LEU A 55 28.62 2.06 -4.75
C LEU A 55 27.60 3.11 -5.24
N ARG A 56 27.46 4.26 -4.55
CA ARG A 56 26.61 5.35 -5.04
C ARG A 56 27.12 5.94 -6.35
N ARG A 57 28.43 6.16 -6.48
CA ARG A 57 29.03 6.62 -7.74
C ARG A 57 28.82 5.62 -8.86
N GLU A 58 28.84 4.33 -8.54
CA GLU A 58 28.56 3.28 -9.52
C GLU A 58 27.09 3.33 -9.99
N ILE A 59 26.14 3.50 -9.07
CA ILE A 59 24.73 3.72 -9.37
C ILE A 59 24.51 4.99 -10.22
N GLU A 60 25.20 6.09 -9.89
CA GLU A 60 25.20 7.32 -10.69
C GLU A 60 25.73 7.06 -12.11
N GLY A 61 26.78 6.25 -12.25
CA GLY A 61 27.31 5.82 -13.54
C GLY A 61 26.27 5.04 -14.36
N TRP A 62 25.60 4.06 -13.76
CA TRP A 62 24.54 3.30 -14.43
C TRP A 62 23.34 4.16 -14.81
N ALA A 63 22.96 5.12 -13.96
CA ALA A 63 21.93 6.09 -14.28
C ALA A 63 22.34 6.96 -15.47
N ALA A 64 23.58 7.44 -15.50
CA ALA A 64 24.13 8.23 -16.61
C ALA A 64 24.24 7.44 -17.92
N ASP A 65 24.43 6.12 -17.84
CA ASP A 65 24.41 5.20 -18.98
C ASP A 65 22.98 4.94 -19.51
N GLY A 66 21.96 5.52 -18.88
CA GLY A 66 20.56 5.42 -19.29
C GLY A 66 19.83 4.18 -18.76
N MET A 67 20.39 3.48 -17.76
CA MET A 67 19.68 2.39 -17.11
C MET A 67 18.46 2.90 -16.35
N THR A 68 17.39 2.13 -16.40
CA THR A 68 16.17 2.41 -15.65
C THR A 68 16.33 1.99 -14.20
N ARG A 69 15.47 2.54 -13.34
CA ARG A 69 15.39 2.17 -11.92
C ARG A 69 15.34 0.66 -11.69
N ASP A 70 14.45 -0.02 -12.41
CA ASP A 70 14.22 -1.44 -12.20
C ASP A 70 15.43 -2.28 -12.60
N GLU A 71 16.15 -1.88 -13.65
CA GLU A 71 17.39 -2.52 -14.08
C GLU A 71 18.49 -2.36 -13.03
N ILE A 72 18.70 -1.14 -12.52
CA ILE A 72 19.69 -0.86 -11.48
C ILE A 72 19.36 -1.67 -10.21
N MET A 73 18.10 -1.68 -9.78
CA MET A 73 17.67 -2.44 -8.60
C MET A 73 17.84 -3.95 -8.80
N THR A 74 17.59 -4.46 -10.00
CA THR A 74 17.80 -5.88 -10.32
C THR A 74 19.29 -6.23 -10.25
N MET A 75 20.18 -5.40 -10.80
CA MET A 75 21.62 -5.61 -10.69
C MET A 75 22.11 -5.57 -9.24
N LEU A 76 21.58 -4.66 -8.43
CA LEU A 76 21.91 -4.59 -7.00
C LEU A 76 21.47 -5.85 -6.26
N GLU A 77 20.29 -6.39 -6.56
CA GLU A 77 19.82 -7.66 -5.99
C GLU A 77 20.64 -8.86 -6.47
N GLU A 78 21.06 -8.88 -7.73
CA GLU A 78 21.91 -9.96 -8.26
C GLU A 78 23.29 -9.97 -7.59
N GLN A 79 23.85 -8.80 -7.28
CA GLN A 79 25.17 -8.67 -6.67
C GLN A 79 25.16 -8.83 -5.13
N TYR A 80 24.16 -8.28 -4.44
CA TYR A 80 24.13 -8.21 -2.97
C TYR A 80 23.01 -9.05 -2.34
N GLY A 81 22.13 -9.65 -3.14
CA GLY A 81 21.01 -10.46 -2.70
C GLY A 81 19.72 -9.66 -2.47
N PRO A 82 18.58 -10.34 -2.27
CA PRO A 82 17.26 -9.71 -2.16
C PRO A 82 17.07 -8.87 -0.87
N GLU A 83 17.91 -9.06 0.15
CA GLU A 83 17.85 -8.27 1.40
C GLU A 83 18.28 -6.81 1.22
N ILE A 84 18.85 -6.47 0.05
CA ILE A 84 19.26 -5.10 -0.26
C ILE A 84 18.05 -4.17 -0.46
N ARG A 85 16.88 -4.70 -0.88
CA ARG A 85 15.67 -3.89 -1.04
C ARG A 85 14.99 -3.66 0.31
N ALA A 86 14.64 -2.40 0.59
CA ALA A 86 13.76 -2.07 1.73
C ALA A 86 12.32 -2.56 1.53
N VAL A 87 11.92 -2.89 0.30
CA VAL A 87 10.55 -3.27 -0.08
C VAL A 87 10.59 -4.47 -1.03
N PRO A 88 9.74 -5.51 -0.86
CA PRO A 88 9.72 -6.66 -1.76
C PRO A 88 9.46 -6.23 -3.21
N ALA A 89 10.23 -6.79 -4.15
CA ALA A 89 10.12 -6.47 -5.56
C ALA A 89 8.68 -6.62 -6.07
N ALA A 90 8.23 -5.68 -6.91
CA ALA A 90 6.90 -5.73 -7.55
C ALA A 90 6.81 -6.79 -8.68
N SER A 91 7.83 -7.64 -8.83
CA SER A 91 7.92 -8.70 -9.83
C SER A 91 8.28 -10.05 -9.15
N GLY A 92 7.97 -11.16 -9.83
CA GLY A 92 8.28 -12.50 -9.34
C GLY A 92 7.54 -12.87 -8.04
N SER A 93 8.27 -13.40 -7.06
CA SER A 93 7.73 -13.86 -5.77
C SER A 93 7.24 -12.71 -4.88
N GLY A 94 7.80 -11.51 -5.02
CA GLY A 94 7.36 -10.33 -4.26
C GLY A 94 5.93 -9.88 -4.64
N LEU A 95 5.44 -10.28 -5.82
CA LEU A 95 4.06 -10.02 -6.24
C LEU A 95 3.03 -10.70 -5.31
N PHE A 96 3.36 -11.84 -4.70
CA PHE A 96 2.44 -12.49 -3.74
C PHE A 96 2.22 -11.64 -2.49
N ALA A 97 3.22 -10.88 -2.04
CA ALA A 97 3.07 -9.96 -0.90
C ALA A 97 2.05 -8.85 -1.20
N TRP A 98 1.90 -8.47 -2.47
CA TRP A 98 0.92 -7.49 -2.93
C TRP A 98 -0.45 -8.10 -3.29
N ILE A 99 -0.48 -9.32 -3.81
CA ILE A 99 -1.74 -10.02 -4.15
C ILE A 99 -2.49 -10.46 -2.90
N LEU A 100 -1.78 -10.97 -1.89
CA LEU A 100 -2.38 -11.49 -0.66
C LEU A 100 -3.33 -10.49 0.04
N PRO A 101 -2.96 -9.21 0.26
CA PRO A 101 -3.86 -8.24 0.89
C PRO A 101 -5.10 -7.93 0.04
N VAL A 102 -4.95 -7.78 -1.28
CA VAL A 102 -6.07 -7.50 -2.19
C VAL A 102 -7.01 -8.71 -2.27
N ALA A 103 -6.46 -9.91 -2.44
CA ALA A 103 -7.21 -11.15 -2.50
C ALA A 103 -7.94 -11.47 -1.18
N GLY A 104 -7.28 -11.22 -0.04
CA GLY A 104 -7.88 -11.37 1.29
C GLY A 104 -9.09 -10.45 1.48
N LEU A 105 -8.99 -9.18 1.05
CA LEU A 105 -10.08 -8.21 1.16
C LEU A 105 -11.28 -8.61 0.29
N LEU A 106 -11.02 -8.99 -0.97
CA LEU A 106 -12.06 -9.44 -1.89
C LEU A 106 -12.71 -10.76 -1.43
N GLY A 107 -11.90 -11.68 -0.91
CA GLY A 107 -12.37 -12.95 -0.35
C GLY A 107 -13.27 -12.74 0.87
N ALA A 108 -12.87 -11.87 1.80
CA ALA A 108 -13.65 -11.52 2.98
C ALA A 108 -14.98 -10.84 2.62
N ALA A 109 -14.96 -9.90 1.67
CA ALA A 109 -16.17 -9.24 1.18
C ALA A 109 -17.13 -10.24 0.51
N GLY A 110 -16.61 -11.10 -0.37
CA GLY A 110 -17.39 -12.14 -1.04
C GLY A 110 -18.00 -13.14 -0.05
N ALA A 111 -17.21 -13.63 0.90
CA ALA A 111 -17.68 -14.52 1.95
C ALA A 111 -18.75 -13.86 2.83
N GLY A 112 -18.57 -12.58 3.19
CA GLY A 112 -19.56 -11.80 3.94
C GLY A 112 -20.89 -11.67 3.21
N VAL A 113 -20.88 -11.35 1.90
CA VAL A 113 -22.09 -11.28 1.07
C VAL A 113 -22.75 -12.66 0.93
N TRP A 114 -21.97 -13.72 0.78
CA TRP A 114 -22.50 -15.08 0.65
C TRP A 114 -23.13 -15.57 1.97
N LEU A 115 -22.45 -15.37 3.10
CA LEU A 115 -22.94 -15.70 4.44
C LEU A 115 -24.19 -14.90 4.79
N SER A 116 -24.22 -13.60 4.52
CA SER A 116 -25.38 -12.74 4.78
C SER A 116 -26.59 -13.13 3.94
N LYS A 117 -26.43 -13.45 2.66
CA LYS A 117 -27.52 -14.01 1.83
C LYS A 117 -27.99 -15.37 2.35
N ARG A 118 -27.09 -16.23 2.80
CA ARG A 118 -27.41 -17.55 3.35
C ARG A 118 -28.15 -17.46 4.70
N PHE A 119 -27.80 -16.52 5.56
CA PHE A 119 -28.48 -16.28 6.83
C PHE A 119 -29.79 -15.50 6.68
N SER A 120 -29.88 -14.57 5.73
CA SER A 120 -31.10 -13.82 5.47
C SER A 120 -32.20 -14.68 4.86
N SER A 121 -31.86 -15.78 4.17
CA SER A 121 -32.85 -16.77 3.73
C SER A 121 -33.41 -17.62 4.87
N ARG A 122 -32.82 -17.57 6.07
CA ARG A 122 -33.35 -18.18 7.31
C ARG A 122 -34.06 -17.19 8.22
N ARG A 123 -33.90 -15.88 8.00
CA ARG A 123 -34.80 -14.87 8.58
C ARG A 123 -36.11 -14.93 7.81
N GLY A 124 -37.02 -15.78 8.28
CA GLY A 124 -38.43 -15.63 7.96
C GLY A 124 -38.94 -14.27 8.42
N PRO A 125 -40.15 -13.84 8.01
CA PRO A 125 -40.74 -12.52 8.24
C PRO A 125 -40.95 -12.08 9.71
N ASP A 126 -40.31 -12.74 10.67
CA ASP A 126 -40.49 -12.54 12.10
C ASP A 126 -39.33 -11.77 12.76
N ASP A 127 -38.67 -10.89 12.00
CA ASP A 127 -38.02 -9.72 12.60
C ASP A 127 -39.12 -8.67 12.86
N SER A 128 -40.07 -9.03 13.74
CA SER A 128 -40.94 -8.06 14.39
C SER A 128 -40.03 -7.17 15.27
N PRO A 129 -40.07 -5.83 15.12
CA PRO A 129 -39.24 -4.96 15.93
C PRO A 129 -39.58 -5.17 17.41
N VAL A 130 -38.62 -5.72 18.14
CA VAL A 130 -38.57 -5.74 19.60
C VAL A 130 -38.65 -4.29 20.06
N GLY A 131 -39.87 -3.83 20.31
CA GLY A 131 -40.16 -2.42 20.52
C GLY A 131 -41.65 -2.08 20.54
N ALA A 132 -42.50 -3.00 20.99
CA ALA A 132 -43.84 -2.66 21.47
C ALA A 132 -43.86 -2.87 23.00
N PRO A 133 -44.00 -1.82 23.81
CA PRO A 133 -43.96 -1.94 25.26
C PRO A 133 -45.21 -2.68 25.72
N GLY A 134 -45.03 -3.91 26.21
CA GLY A 134 -46.06 -4.75 26.83
C GLY A 134 -47.32 -4.92 25.98
N THR A 135 -47.56 -6.12 25.47
CA THR A 135 -48.88 -6.40 24.86
C THR A 135 -49.98 -5.99 25.85
N THR A 136 -51.07 -5.40 25.34
CA THR A 136 -52.14 -4.84 26.18
C THR A 136 -52.71 -5.85 27.18
N GLU A 137 -52.56 -7.14 26.89
CA GLU A 137 -52.92 -8.24 27.75
C GLU A 137 -51.93 -8.48 28.90
N GLU A 138 -50.62 -8.45 28.63
CA GLU A 138 -49.57 -8.55 29.66
C GLU A 138 -49.66 -7.37 30.63
N LEU A 139 -49.88 -6.14 30.13
CA LEU A 139 -50.04 -4.95 30.97
C LEU A 139 -51.26 -5.05 31.90
N ARG A 140 -52.40 -5.55 31.41
CA ARG A 140 -53.60 -5.78 32.25
C ARG A 140 -53.36 -6.83 33.31
N LYS A 141 -52.62 -7.89 32.99
CA LYS A 141 -52.30 -8.97 33.92
C LYS A 141 -51.35 -8.49 35.03
N LEU A 142 -50.33 -7.70 34.69
CA LEU A 142 -49.47 -7.09 35.70
C LEU A 142 -50.23 -6.09 36.58
N GLU A 143 -51.14 -5.30 36.00
CA GLU A 143 -51.92 -4.33 36.77
C GLU A 143 -52.88 -5.01 37.75
N SER A 144 -53.49 -6.14 37.40
CA SER A 144 -54.35 -6.90 38.31
C SER A 144 -53.56 -7.57 39.45
N GLU A 145 -52.35 -8.08 39.18
CA GLU A 145 -51.46 -8.59 40.21
C GLU A 145 -50.98 -7.49 41.18
N LEU A 146 -50.61 -6.32 40.66
CA LEU A 146 -50.22 -5.15 41.47
C LEU A 146 -51.38 -4.64 42.34
N ARG A 147 -52.61 -4.65 41.83
CA ARG A 147 -53.81 -4.26 42.60
C ARG A 147 -54.08 -5.23 43.74
N GLY A 148 -53.93 -6.54 43.49
CA GLY A 148 -54.03 -7.58 44.52
C GLY A 148 -53.00 -7.43 45.64
N LEU A 149 -51.77 -7.01 45.32
CA LEU A 149 -50.73 -6.74 46.31
C LEU A 149 -50.96 -5.45 47.11
N ARG A 150 -51.63 -4.45 46.51
CA ARG A 150 -51.96 -3.19 47.20
C ARG A 150 -53.16 -3.32 48.14
N GLY A 151 -53.95 -4.40 48.03
CA GLY A 151 -55.09 -4.65 48.91
C GLY A 151 -56.26 -3.67 48.74
N GLU A 152 -56.38 -3.05 47.57
CA GLU A 152 -57.55 -2.25 47.21
C GLU A 152 -58.64 -3.17 46.65
N PRO A 153 -59.90 -3.11 47.15
CA PRO A 153 -61.00 -3.95 46.69
C PRO A 153 -61.50 -3.59 45.27
#